data_AF-A0A7S3ML91-F1
#
_entry.id   AF-A0A7S3ML91-F1
#
_cell.length_a   1.000
_cell.length_b   1.000
_cell.length_c   1.000
_cell.angle_alpha   90.00
_cell.angle_beta   90.00
_cell.angle_gamma   90.00
#
_symmetry.space_group_name_H-M   'P 1'
#
loop_
_entity.id
_entity.type
_entity.pdbx_description
1 polymer ?
#
loop_
_entity_poly.entity_id
_entity_poly.type
_entity_poly.pdbx_seq_one_letter_code
_entity_poly.pdbx_strand_id
1 'polypeptide(L)'
;MAGFAAAKDLPPTDVDAPTYDDDTPKPAEDGTDATQADGETPAEGEAADEGVEPDLEPEETWEEYWERFGGEMLMARMGWQGVYQGLYGIAGEDDAPTDDCFGDWIPEKMKEVSAFRETVAQTWSADFDQAATVAYDIIDLIFLNDKYCHFRKAIWDLHDFCAYGTSCGSDMVFDNMQKNAFNIITQVSSTASIMKEQKWEDMDTHHRAYTLNQIGHSVASLVADMISFDPENIPLPPPPEEPKPEEPAEGAEGDEQKDGDDSTADSSQDAPEIVEN
;
A
#
# COMPACT_ATOMS: atom_id res chain seq x y z
N MET A 1 -27.78 0.49 -19.58
CA MET A 1 -28.20 1.53 -18.61
C MET A 1 -28.98 0.86 -17.49
N ALA A 2 -28.28 0.24 -16.54
CA ALA A 2 -28.88 -0.20 -15.28
C ALA A 2 -28.99 1.04 -14.39
N GLY A 3 -30.19 1.42 -14.00
CA GLY A 3 -30.39 2.52 -13.07
C GLY A 3 -29.83 2.14 -11.71
N PHE A 4 -28.95 2.97 -11.16
CA PHE A 4 -28.63 2.96 -9.74
C PHE A 4 -29.94 3.14 -8.98
N ALA A 5 -30.45 2.06 -8.38
CA ALA A 5 -31.52 2.14 -7.41
C ALA A 5 -31.00 2.95 -6.24
N ALA A 6 -31.60 4.12 -6.01
CA ALA A 6 -31.32 4.95 -4.85
C ALA A 6 -31.44 4.11 -3.57
N ALA A 7 -30.41 4.17 -2.72
CA ALA A 7 -30.30 3.49 -1.43
C ALA A 7 -31.31 4.02 -0.39
N LYS A 8 -32.62 3.92 -0.68
CA LYS A 8 -33.70 4.35 0.22
C LYS A 8 -34.24 3.24 1.12
N ASP A 9 -33.80 2.00 0.95
CA ASP A 9 -34.29 0.84 1.70
C ASP A 9 -33.14 -0.02 2.24
N LEU A 10 -32.17 0.60 2.95
CA LEU A 10 -31.34 -0.17 3.87
C LEU A 10 -32.19 -0.52 5.10
N PRO A 11 -32.22 -1.79 5.56
CA PRO A 11 -32.91 -2.13 6.80
C PRO A 11 -32.27 -1.32 7.95
N PRO A 12 -33.05 -0.89 8.95
CA PRO A 12 -32.47 -0.30 10.15
C PRO A 12 -31.50 -1.31 10.74
N THR A 13 -30.23 -0.95 10.82
CA THR A 13 -29.24 -1.67 11.61
C THR A 13 -29.57 -1.41 13.07
N ASP A 14 -30.55 -2.14 13.60
CA ASP A 14 -30.82 -2.28 15.04
C ASP A 14 -29.70 -3.13 15.68
N VAL A 15 -28.45 -2.72 15.47
CA VAL A 15 -27.33 -3.16 16.28
C VAL A 15 -27.13 -2.03 17.26
N ASP A 16 -27.42 -2.29 18.54
CA ASP A 16 -27.13 -1.36 19.64
C ASP A 16 -25.63 -1.05 19.60
N ALA A 17 -25.26 0.01 18.87
CA ALA A 17 -23.92 0.56 18.91
C ALA A 17 -23.69 1.04 20.35
N PRO A 18 -22.57 0.67 20.98
CA PRO A 18 -22.22 1.22 22.29
C PRO A 18 -22.24 2.75 22.17
N THR A 19 -23.03 3.39 23.03
CA THR A 19 -23.04 4.84 23.15
C THR A 19 -21.70 5.25 23.73
N TYR A 20 -20.82 5.81 22.89
CA TYR A 20 -19.60 6.47 23.32
C TYR A 20 -19.97 7.87 23.82
N ASP A 21 -19.70 8.16 25.10
CA ASP A 21 -19.73 9.51 25.65
C ASP A 21 -18.50 10.26 25.10
N ASP A 22 -18.72 11.07 24.06
CA ASP A 22 -17.73 11.98 23.47
C ASP A 22 -17.49 13.19 24.38
N ASP A 23 -16.76 12.97 25.47
CA ASP A 23 -16.28 14.01 26.40
C ASP A 23 -14.80 14.35 26.14
N THR A 24 -14.37 14.32 24.87
CA THR A 24 -12.99 14.68 24.50
C THR A 24 -12.85 16.22 24.39
N PRO A 25 -11.97 16.88 25.16
CA PRO A 25 -11.80 18.33 25.08
C PRO A 25 -11.18 18.73 23.73
N LYS A 26 -11.90 19.53 22.96
CA LYS A 26 -11.41 20.12 21.70
C LYS A 26 -10.15 20.97 21.98
N PRO A 27 -8.99 20.69 21.35
CA PRO A 27 -7.81 21.52 21.53
C PRO A 27 -8.05 22.92 20.93
N ALA A 28 -7.59 23.93 21.67
CA ALA A 28 -7.69 25.33 21.27
C ALA A 28 -6.76 25.62 20.08
N GLU A 29 -7.30 26.17 19.00
CA GLU A 29 -6.54 26.67 17.86
C GLU A 29 -5.63 27.83 18.31
N ASP A 30 -4.33 27.58 18.45
CA ASP A 30 -3.33 28.64 18.63
C ASP A 30 -2.76 29.04 17.26
N GLY A 31 -3.10 30.26 16.84
CA GLY A 31 -2.61 30.84 15.61
C GLY A 31 -1.20 31.40 15.82
N THR A 32 -0.20 30.78 15.20
CA THR A 32 1.15 31.35 15.14
C THR A 32 1.61 31.65 13.72
N ASP A 33 1.99 32.92 13.57
CA ASP A 33 2.44 33.64 12.38
C ASP A 33 3.72 33.05 11.77
N ALA A 34 3.75 33.02 10.44
CA ALA A 34 4.90 32.64 9.64
C ALA A 34 6.05 33.66 9.79
N THR A 35 7.23 33.20 10.20
CA THR A 35 8.48 33.96 10.00
C THR A 35 9.47 33.14 9.19
N GLN A 36 9.86 33.76 8.08
CA GLN A 36 10.83 33.34 7.08
C GLN A 36 12.26 33.32 7.67
N ALA A 37 13.05 32.28 7.35
CA ALA A 37 14.49 32.30 7.55
C ALA A 37 15.19 31.59 6.38
N ASP A 38 15.89 32.39 5.59
CA ASP A 38 16.86 31.96 4.59
C ASP A 38 18.20 31.77 5.32
N GLY A 39 18.93 30.66 5.10
CA GLY A 39 20.30 30.54 5.61
C GLY A 39 20.91 29.15 5.64
N GLU A 40 21.84 28.93 4.71
CA GLU A 40 23.06 28.09 4.81
C GLU A 40 22.93 26.60 5.17
N THR A 41 23.24 25.75 4.20
CA THR A 41 23.52 24.32 4.37
C THR A 41 25.00 24.11 4.72
N PRO A 42 25.35 23.63 5.92
CA PRO A 42 26.59 22.89 6.11
C PRO A 42 26.36 21.42 5.73
N ALA A 43 27.26 20.92 4.91
CA ALA A 43 27.46 19.49 4.74
C ALA A 43 28.05 18.88 6.02
N GLU A 44 27.85 17.57 6.15
CA GLU A 44 28.50 16.61 7.07
C GLU A 44 27.74 16.25 8.36
N GLY A 45 27.40 14.96 8.40
CA GLY A 45 26.89 14.25 9.57
C GLY A 45 25.55 13.58 9.29
N GLU A 46 25.54 12.48 8.53
CA GLU A 46 24.49 11.47 8.66
C GLU A 46 24.55 10.95 10.10
N ALA A 47 23.88 11.66 11.01
CA ALA A 47 23.45 11.11 12.27
C ALA A 47 22.62 9.89 11.91
N ALA A 48 23.02 8.73 12.42
CA ALA A 48 22.22 7.52 12.36
C ALA A 48 20.81 7.91 12.79
N ASP A 49 19.89 7.76 11.86
CA ASP A 49 18.45 7.95 12.02
C ASP A 49 18.02 7.25 13.32
N GLU A 50 17.90 8.03 14.40
CA GLU A 50 17.34 7.59 15.67
C GLU A 50 15.91 7.21 15.33
N GLY A 51 15.71 5.91 15.11
CA GLY A 51 14.52 5.36 14.46
C GLY A 51 13.27 6.06 14.98
N VAL A 52 12.61 6.78 14.08
CA VAL A 52 11.42 7.61 14.33
C VAL A 52 10.42 6.79 15.16
N GLU A 53 10.41 6.98 16.47
CA GLU A 53 9.24 6.64 17.27
C GLU A 53 8.16 7.60 16.78
N PRO A 54 6.95 7.12 16.41
CA PRO A 54 5.86 8.04 16.20
C PRO A 54 5.77 8.87 17.50
N ASP A 55 5.94 10.18 17.37
CA ASP A 55 5.81 11.12 18.48
C ASP A 55 4.35 11.02 18.94
N LEU A 56 4.08 10.07 19.84
CA LEU A 56 2.78 9.93 20.47
C LEU A 56 2.57 11.26 21.18
N GLU A 57 1.43 11.91 20.91
CA GLU A 57 1.07 13.06 21.71
C GLU A 57 1.14 12.63 23.18
N PRO A 58 1.71 13.45 24.09
CA PRO A 58 2.08 13.03 25.44
C PRO A 58 0.91 12.54 26.32
N GLU A 59 -0.32 12.53 25.77
CA GLU A 59 -1.56 12.09 26.41
C GLU A 59 -2.16 10.81 25.78
N GLU A 60 -1.69 10.32 24.62
CA GLU A 60 -2.27 9.14 23.97
C GLU A 60 -1.79 7.84 24.64
N THR A 61 -2.72 7.04 25.13
CA THR A 61 -2.42 5.73 25.69
C THR A 61 -2.17 4.71 24.56
N TRP A 62 -1.37 3.68 24.85
CA TRP A 62 -1.17 2.57 23.90
C TRP A 62 -2.47 1.89 23.48
N GLU A 63 -3.48 1.88 24.35
CA GLU A 63 -4.80 1.30 24.06
C GLU A 63 -5.54 2.13 22.99
N GLU A 64 -5.56 3.45 23.13
CA GLU A 64 -6.14 4.38 22.16
C GLU A 64 -5.41 4.32 20.80
N TYR A 65 -4.08 4.22 20.81
CA TYR A 65 -3.29 4.05 19.60
C TYR A 65 -3.72 2.81 18.80
N TRP A 66 -3.84 1.66 19.46
CA TRP A 66 -4.21 0.40 18.80
C TRP A 66 -5.67 0.38 18.35
N GLU A 67 -6.57 1.06 19.08
CA GLU A 67 -7.95 1.26 18.65
C GLU A 67 -8.01 2.11 17.38
N ARG A 68 -7.28 3.24 17.34
CA ARG A 68 -7.16 4.08 16.14
C ARG A 68 -6.59 3.29 14.97
N PHE A 69 -5.52 2.52 15.19
CA PHE A 69 -4.90 1.69 14.16
C PHE A 69 -5.86 0.63 13.60
N GLY A 70 -6.65 -0.03 14.47
CA GLY A 70 -7.70 -0.96 14.02
C GLY A 70 -8.77 -0.27 13.16
N GLY A 71 -9.16 0.95 13.54
CA GLY A 71 -10.06 1.79 12.75
C GLY A 71 -9.49 2.16 11.38
N GLU A 72 -8.20 2.48 11.31
CA GLU A 72 -7.49 2.73 10.05
C GLU A 72 -7.43 1.50 9.16
N MET A 73 -7.17 0.31 9.73
CA MET A 73 -7.19 -0.96 8.98
C MET A 73 -8.58 -1.26 8.40
N LEU A 74 -9.65 -1.00 9.17
CA LEU A 74 -11.02 -1.11 8.67
C LEU A 74 -11.28 -0.16 7.50
N MET A 75 -10.84 1.10 7.62
CA MET A 75 -10.97 2.10 6.56
C MET A 75 -10.18 1.68 5.31
N ALA A 76 -8.95 1.17 5.47
CA ALA A 76 -8.11 0.68 4.39
C ALA A 76 -8.75 -0.54 3.69
N ARG A 77 -9.29 -1.50 4.46
CA ARG A 77 -10.05 -2.65 3.93
C ARG A 77 -11.20 -2.19 3.06
N MET A 78 -12.08 -1.36 3.61
CA MET A 78 -13.29 -0.95 2.92
C MET A 78 -12.96 -0.10 1.69
N GLY A 79 -11.97 0.80 1.79
CA GLY A 79 -11.46 1.58 0.67
C GLY A 79 -10.91 0.71 -0.44
N TRP A 80 -10.06 -0.27 -0.12
CA TRP A 80 -9.51 -1.20 -1.09
C TRP A 80 -10.57 -2.11 -1.72
N GLN A 81 -11.49 -2.64 -0.93
CA GLN A 81 -12.62 -3.41 -1.43
C GLN A 81 -13.44 -2.60 -2.43
N GLY A 82 -13.65 -1.31 -2.15
CA GLY A 82 -14.28 -0.37 -3.07
C GLY A 82 -13.50 -0.29 -4.38
N VAL A 83 -12.20 -0.02 -4.30
CA VAL A 83 -11.31 0.05 -5.48
C VAL A 83 -11.39 -1.22 -6.31
N TYR A 84 -11.26 -2.40 -5.69
CA TYR A 84 -11.32 -3.68 -6.38
C TYR A 84 -12.68 -3.87 -7.07
N GLN A 85 -13.79 -3.60 -6.37
CA GLN A 85 -15.14 -3.67 -6.96
C GLN A 85 -15.33 -2.68 -8.11
N GLY A 86 -14.64 -1.54 -8.10
CA GLY A 86 -14.71 -0.57 -9.19
C GLY A 86 -13.92 -1.00 -10.42
N LEU A 87 -12.79 -1.69 -10.24
CA LEU A 87 -11.98 -2.24 -11.34
C LEU A 87 -12.61 -3.50 -11.95
N TYR A 88 -13.06 -4.43 -11.11
CA TYR A 88 -13.48 -5.78 -11.51
C TYR A 88 -15.01 -5.98 -11.51
N GLY A 89 -15.76 -4.99 -11.03
CA GLY A 89 -17.22 -5.09 -10.84
C GLY A 89 -17.62 -5.82 -9.55
N ILE A 90 -18.94 -5.91 -9.32
CA ILE A 90 -19.54 -6.53 -8.13
C ILE A 90 -19.76 -8.05 -8.32
N ALA A 91 -19.70 -8.53 -9.56
CA ALA A 91 -20.09 -9.89 -9.91
C ALA A 91 -18.95 -10.90 -9.68
N GLY A 92 -18.76 -11.29 -8.41
CA GLY A 92 -18.38 -12.64 -7.99
C GLY A 92 -17.24 -13.33 -8.74
N GLU A 93 -16.10 -12.66 -8.92
CA GLU A 93 -14.86 -13.39 -9.15
C GLU A 93 -14.51 -14.17 -7.88
N ASP A 94 -14.03 -15.42 -8.06
CA ASP A 94 -13.45 -16.23 -6.98
C ASP A 94 -12.23 -15.54 -6.32
N ASP A 95 -11.72 -14.46 -6.93
CA ASP A 95 -10.55 -13.68 -6.54
C ASP A 95 -10.89 -12.32 -5.87
N ALA A 96 -12.13 -12.09 -5.45
CA ALA A 96 -12.46 -10.85 -4.74
C ALA A 96 -11.76 -10.77 -3.36
N PRO A 97 -11.34 -9.58 -2.90
CA PRO A 97 -10.78 -9.41 -1.57
C PRO A 97 -11.69 -10.00 -0.49
N THR A 98 -11.11 -10.86 0.34
CA THR A 98 -11.82 -11.52 1.44
C THR A 98 -11.96 -10.57 2.65
N ASP A 99 -12.83 -10.93 3.60
CA ASP A 99 -12.99 -10.17 4.86
C ASP A 99 -11.69 -10.12 5.70
N ASP A 100 -10.76 -11.04 5.44
CA ASP A 100 -9.43 -11.12 6.06
C ASP A 100 -8.41 -10.10 5.49
N CYS A 101 -8.75 -9.41 4.38
CA CYS A 101 -7.94 -8.32 3.83
C CYS A 101 -7.86 -7.17 4.85
N PHE A 102 -6.65 -6.78 5.27
CA PHE A 102 -6.46 -5.91 6.45
C PHE A 102 -7.22 -6.39 7.71
N GLY A 103 -7.27 -7.69 7.94
CA GLY A 103 -7.94 -8.28 9.09
C GLY A 103 -7.24 -8.03 10.44
N ASP A 104 -7.85 -8.53 11.51
CA ASP A 104 -7.44 -8.33 12.91
C ASP A 104 -6.02 -8.88 13.22
N TRP A 105 -5.51 -9.76 12.37
CA TRP A 105 -4.17 -10.32 12.47
C TRP A 105 -3.06 -9.26 12.25
N ILE A 106 -3.33 -8.16 11.54
CA ILE A 106 -2.32 -7.09 11.34
C ILE A 106 -2.03 -6.37 12.67
N PRO A 107 -3.03 -5.80 13.39
CA PRO A 107 -2.79 -5.21 14.70
C PRO A 107 -2.11 -6.15 15.70
N GLU A 108 -2.46 -7.43 15.71
CA GLU A 108 -1.83 -8.42 16.59
C GLU A 108 -0.34 -8.56 16.30
N LYS A 109 0.03 -8.72 15.02
CA LYS A 109 1.43 -8.83 14.61
C LYS A 109 2.21 -7.54 14.78
N MET A 110 1.60 -6.38 14.54
CA MET A 110 2.24 -5.09 14.78
C MET A 110 2.53 -4.84 16.26
N LYS A 111 1.70 -5.36 17.18
CA LYS A 111 1.98 -5.34 18.63
C LYS A 111 3.23 -6.16 18.96
N GLU A 112 3.39 -7.33 18.36
CA GLU A 112 4.58 -8.18 18.53
C GLU A 112 5.85 -7.46 18.04
N VAL A 113 5.77 -6.83 16.85
CA VAL A 113 6.86 -6.02 16.28
C VAL A 113 7.20 -4.83 17.20
N SER A 114 6.20 -4.14 17.74
CA SER A 114 6.40 -3.01 18.67
C SER A 114 7.09 -3.45 19.96
N ALA A 115 6.66 -4.57 20.56
CA ALA A 115 7.29 -5.12 21.76
C ALA A 115 8.76 -5.52 21.52
N PHE A 116 9.06 -6.05 20.33
CA PHE A 116 10.43 -6.33 19.94
C PHE A 116 11.27 -5.06 19.80
N ARG A 117 10.72 -4.00 19.17
CA ARG A 117 11.38 -2.70 19.06
C ARG A 117 11.74 -2.12 20.42
N GLU A 118 10.82 -2.15 21.38
CA GLU A 118 11.07 -1.68 22.75
C GLU A 118 12.21 -2.48 23.42
N THR A 119 12.25 -3.78 23.20
CA THR A 119 13.31 -4.65 23.72
C THR A 119 14.68 -4.26 23.15
N VAL A 120 14.76 -4.04 21.83
CA VAL A 120 15.97 -3.59 21.14
C VAL A 120 16.40 -2.21 21.64
N ALA A 121 15.47 -1.27 21.79
CA ALA A 121 15.76 0.09 22.26
C ALA A 121 16.33 0.10 23.69
N GLN A 122 15.80 -0.74 24.58
CA GLN A 122 16.24 -0.82 25.97
C GLN A 122 17.60 -1.50 26.15
N THR A 123 17.86 -2.56 25.37
CA THR A 123 19.00 -3.45 25.61
C THR A 123 20.11 -3.33 24.58
N TRP A 124 19.87 -2.59 23.47
CA TRP A 124 20.78 -2.47 22.32
C TRP A 124 21.25 -3.81 21.76
N SER A 125 20.51 -4.88 22.06
CA SER A 125 20.79 -6.24 21.64
C SER A 125 19.47 -6.99 21.48
N ALA A 126 19.41 -7.87 20.51
CA ALA A 126 18.30 -8.80 20.36
C ALA A 126 18.88 -10.17 20.08
N ASP A 127 18.21 -11.20 20.60
CA ASP A 127 18.51 -12.56 20.21
C ASP A 127 18.23 -12.72 18.71
N PHE A 128 19.14 -13.37 18.00
CA PHE A 128 19.02 -13.59 16.56
C PHE A 128 17.70 -14.28 16.21
N ASP A 129 17.27 -15.25 17.03
CA ASP A 129 16.02 -15.98 16.83
C ASP A 129 14.78 -15.07 16.93
N GLN A 130 14.80 -14.08 17.84
CA GLN A 130 13.72 -13.10 17.96
C GLN A 130 13.69 -12.16 16.76
N ALA A 131 14.86 -11.65 16.35
CA ALA A 131 14.98 -10.81 15.17
C ALA A 131 14.53 -11.54 13.89
N ALA A 132 14.90 -12.82 13.75
CA ALA A 132 14.47 -13.66 12.65
C ALA A 132 12.95 -13.86 12.65
N THR A 133 12.35 -14.14 13.82
CA THR A 133 10.89 -14.30 13.96
C THR A 133 10.15 -13.04 13.52
N VAL A 134 10.56 -11.86 14.02
CA VAL A 134 9.94 -10.58 13.65
C VAL A 134 10.12 -10.27 12.17
N ALA A 135 11.28 -10.58 11.59
CA ALA A 135 11.50 -10.42 10.15
C ALA A 135 10.55 -11.32 9.33
N TYR A 136 10.36 -12.58 9.74
CA TYR A 136 9.39 -13.48 9.11
C TYR A 136 7.96 -12.97 9.28
N ASP A 137 7.58 -12.49 10.46
CA ASP A 137 6.25 -11.91 10.68
C ASP A 137 5.98 -10.71 9.77
N ILE A 138 6.95 -9.81 9.57
CA ILE A 138 6.81 -8.67 8.66
C ILE A 138 6.64 -9.13 7.20
N ILE A 139 7.41 -10.12 6.78
CA ILE A 139 7.32 -10.67 5.43
C ILE A 139 5.99 -11.39 5.22
N ASP A 140 5.57 -12.19 6.21
CA ASP A 140 4.28 -12.87 6.22
C ASP A 140 3.14 -11.85 6.22
N LEU A 141 3.27 -10.72 6.92
CA LEU A 141 2.26 -9.66 6.89
C LEU A 141 2.02 -9.18 5.46
N ILE A 142 3.08 -8.92 4.69
CA ILE A 142 2.98 -8.46 3.30
C ILE A 142 2.35 -9.54 2.42
N PHE A 143 2.80 -10.79 2.52
CA PHE A 143 2.29 -11.87 1.67
C PHE A 143 0.87 -12.32 2.01
N LEU A 144 0.50 -12.32 3.30
CA LEU A 144 -0.88 -12.61 3.73
C LEU A 144 -1.82 -11.49 3.29
N ASN A 145 -1.40 -10.22 3.42
CA ASN A 145 -2.22 -9.11 2.94
C ASN A 145 -2.44 -9.21 1.43
N ASP A 146 -1.39 -9.51 0.66
CA ASP A 146 -1.55 -9.74 -0.78
C ASP A 146 -2.42 -10.95 -1.11
N LYS A 147 -2.30 -12.05 -0.35
CA LYS A 147 -3.14 -13.24 -0.54
C LYS A 147 -4.63 -12.92 -0.34
N TYR A 148 -4.97 -12.11 0.65
CA TYR A 148 -6.36 -11.79 0.98
C TYR A 148 -6.92 -10.60 0.20
N CYS A 149 -6.07 -9.64 -0.19
CA CYS A 149 -6.46 -8.40 -0.85
C CYS A 149 -6.19 -8.40 -2.36
N HIS A 150 -5.36 -9.31 -2.88
CA HIS A 150 -5.03 -9.42 -4.30
C HIS A 150 -4.38 -8.16 -4.91
N PHE A 151 -3.57 -7.42 -4.15
CA PHE A 151 -2.91 -6.19 -4.62
C PHE A 151 -2.04 -6.42 -5.86
N ARG A 152 -1.18 -7.44 -5.82
CA ARG A 152 -0.28 -7.75 -6.94
C ARG A 152 -1.07 -8.09 -8.19
N LYS A 153 -2.15 -8.88 -8.07
CA LYS A 153 -3.04 -9.18 -9.20
C LYS A 153 -3.58 -7.88 -9.81
N ALA A 154 -4.18 -7.00 -9.00
CA ALA A 154 -4.72 -5.73 -9.48
C ALA A 154 -3.69 -4.84 -10.17
N ILE A 155 -2.49 -4.74 -9.60
CA ILE A 155 -1.40 -3.95 -10.18
C ILE A 155 -0.89 -4.56 -11.48
N TRP A 156 -0.70 -5.88 -11.54
CA TRP A 156 -0.22 -6.56 -12.74
C TRP A 156 -1.26 -6.55 -13.86
N ASP A 157 -2.54 -6.77 -13.55
CA ASP A 157 -3.63 -6.70 -14.52
C ASP A 157 -3.71 -5.31 -15.16
N LEU A 158 -3.64 -4.25 -14.34
CA LEU A 158 -3.63 -2.88 -14.83
C LEU A 158 -2.36 -2.56 -15.64
N HIS A 159 -1.21 -3.02 -15.16
CA HIS A 159 0.07 -2.86 -15.86
C HIS A 159 0.04 -3.54 -17.22
N ASP A 160 -0.35 -4.81 -17.29
CA ASP A 160 -0.34 -5.61 -18.51
C ASP A 160 -1.40 -5.10 -19.50
N PHE A 161 -2.57 -4.70 -19.00
CA PHE A 161 -3.58 -4.02 -19.80
C PHE A 161 -3.03 -2.75 -20.46
N CYS A 162 -2.26 -1.94 -19.71
CA CYS A 162 -1.65 -0.72 -20.25
C CYS A 162 -0.41 -0.95 -21.11
N ALA A 163 0.42 -1.94 -20.77
CA ALA A 163 1.70 -2.20 -21.42
C ALA A 163 1.53 -2.91 -22.77
N TYR A 164 0.58 -3.85 -22.85
CA TYR A 164 0.35 -4.65 -24.05
C TYR A 164 -0.94 -4.28 -24.78
N GLY A 165 -1.81 -3.49 -24.16
CA GLY A 165 -2.97 -2.89 -24.81
C GLY A 165 -2.61 -1.59 -25.53
N THR A 166 -3.51 -1.14 -26.41
CA THR A 166 -3.43 0.21 -27.01
C THR A 166 -4.05 1.29 -26.11
N SER A 167 -4.50 0.91 -24.90
CA SER A 167 -5.61 1.57 -24.23
C SER A 167 -5.28 2.64 -23.20
N CYS A 168 -4.01 2.78 -22.81
CA CYS A 168 -3.59 3.73 -21.77
C CYS A 168 -2.81 4.95 -22.32
N GLY A 169 -2.79 5.14 -23.65
CA GLY A 169 -2.24 6.37 -24.24
C GLY A 169 -3.10 7.59 -23.90
N SER A 170 -2.49 8.75 -23.72
CA SER A 170 -3.19 10.00 -23.38
C SER A 170 -4.35 10.32 -24.33
N ASP A 171 -4.16 10.07 -25.63
CA ASP A 171 -5.17 10.32 -26.65
C ASP A 171 -6.42 9.46 -26.44
N MET A 172 -6.24 8.18 -26.07
CA MET A 172 -7.39 7.30 -25.77
C MET A 172 -8.08 7.70 -24.47
N VAL A 173 -7.30 8.07 -23.44
CA VAL A 173 -7.87 8.56 -22.18
C VAL A 173 -8.75 9.78 -22.41
N PHE A 174 -8.33 10.74 -23.25
CA PHE A 174 -9.16 11.89 -23.60
C PHE A 174 -10.41 11.50 -24.39
N ASP A 175 -10.28 10.61 -25.37
CA ASP A 175 -11.42 10.13 -26.16
C ASP A 175 -12.45 9.39 -25.31
N ASN A 176 -12.00 8.54 -24.39
CA ASN A 176 -12.86 7.81 -23.46
C ASN A 176 -13.45 8.75 -22.41
N MET A 177 -12.67 9.70 -21.89
CA MET A 177 -13.19 10.73 -20.98
C MET A 177 -14.29 11.54 -21.65
N GLN A 178 -14.19 11.88 -22.94
CA GLN A 178 -15.26 12.57 -23.66
C GLN A 178 -16.51 11.69 -23.82
N LYS A 179 -16.34 10.41 -24.14
CA LYS A 179 -17.45 9.45 -24.27
C LYS A 179 -18.16 9.19 -22.94
N ASN A 180 -17.40 9.13 -21.85
CA ASN A 180 -17.87 8.81 -20.51
C ASN A 180 -18.04 10.04 -19.61
N ALA A 181 -17.88 11.27 -20.13
CA ALA A 181 -17.89 12.51 -19.36
C ALA A 181 -19.13 12.67 -18.47
N PHE A 182 -20.29 12.24 -18.96
CA PHE A 182 -21.53 12.31 -18.19
C PHE A 182 -21.52 11.35 -16.99
N ASN A 183 -21.00 10.13 -17.17
CA ASN A 183 -20.87 9.16 -16.07
C ASN A 183 -19.89 9.68 -15.01
N ILE A 184 -18.74 10.19 -15.48
CA ILE A 184 -17.69 10.81 -14.66
C ILE A 184 -18.25 11.96 -13.81
N ILE A 185 -18.92 12.92 -14.43
CA ILE A 185 -19.50 14.07 -13.72
C ILE A 185 -20.51 13.60 -12.67
N THR A 186 -21.33 12.61 -13.00
CA THR A 186 -22.34 12.08 -12.07
C THR A 186 -21.69 11.40 -10.86
N GLN A 187 -20.68 10.55 -11.06
CA GLN A 187 -19.97 9.85 -9.99
C GLN A 187 -19.16 10.79 -9.08
N VAL A 188 -18.48 11.78 -9.68
CA VAL A 188 -17.77 12.82 -8.91
C VAL A 188 -18.77 13.65 -8.10
N SER A 189 -19.93 13.98 -8.69
CA SER A 189 -20.97 14.77 -7.99
C SER A 189 -21.60 13.99 -6.85
N SER A 190 -21.87 12.69 -7.00
CA SER A 190 -22.40 11.87 -5.90
C SER A 190 -21.39 11.76 -4.76
N THR A 191 -20.12 11.54 -5.09
CA THR A 191 -19.02 11.48 -4.11
C THR A 191 -18.90 12.80 -3.34
N ALA A 192 -18.92 13.94 -4.05
CA ALA A 192 -18.89 15.25 -3.44
C ALA A 192 -20.12 15.55 -2.56
N SER A 193 -21.30 15.01 -2.93
CA SER A 193 -22.52 15.15 -2.12
C SER A 193 -22.39 14.42 -0.79
N ILE A 194 -21.87 13.18 -0.81
CA ILE A 194 -21.64 12.38 0.40
C ILE A 194 -20.70 13.12 1.36
N MET A 195 -19.58 13.65 0.86
CA MET A 195 -18.64 14.44 1.66
C MET A 195 -19.21 15.77 2.17
N LYS A 196 -20.26 16.30 1.54
CA LYS A 196 -20.88 17.57 1.93
C LYS A 196 -22.00 17.38 2.97
N GLU A 197 -22.71 16.26 2.91
CA GLU A 197 -23.83 15.97 3.83
C GLU A 197 -23.37 15.68 5.25
N GLN A 198 -22.20 15.05 5.42
CA GLN A 198 -21.59 14.78 6.70
C GLN A 198 -20.13 15.21 6.66
N LYS A 199 -19.68 16.01 7.63
CA LYS A 199 -18.25 16.31 7.73
C LYS A 199 -17.53 15.05 8.13
N TRP A 200 -16.36 14.83 7.53
CA TRP A 200 -15.51 13.68 7.84
C TRP A 200 -15.25 13.54 9.35
N GLU A 201 -14.99 14.65 10.03
CA GLU A 201 -14.77 14.73 11.47
C GLU A 201 -15.96 14.22 12.29
N ASP A 202 -17.19 14.44 11.82
CA ASP A 202 -18.43 14.08 12.52
C ASP A 202 -18.87 12.62 12.25
N MET A 203 -18.19 11.91 11.34
CA MET A 203 -18.47 10.51 11.02
C MET A 203 -17.75 9.56 11.99
N ASP A 204 -18.44 8.55 12.50
CA ASP A 204 -17.77 7.43 13.15
C ASP A 204 -16.99 6.56 12.15
N THR A 205 -16.11 5.72 12.68
CA THR A 205 -15.19 4.88 11.89
C THR A 205 -15.89 3.97 10.88
N HIS A 206 -17.07 3.43 11.21
CA HIS A 206 -17.81 2.57 10.29
C HIS A 206 -18.41 3.39 9.14
N HIS A 207 -18.97 4.57 9.42
CA HIS A 207 -19.46 5.48 8.37
C HIS A 207 -18.33 5.98 7.47
N ARG A 208 -17.15 6.31 8.03
CA ARG A 208 -15.95 6.65 7.24
C ARG A 208 -15.52 5.50 6.34
N ALA A 209 -15.43 4.29 6.89
CA ALA A 209 -15.02 3.11 6.13
C ALA A 209 -16.00 2.79 4.98
N TYR A 210 -17.31 2.84 5.24
CA TYR A 210 -18.32 2.69 4.20
C TYR A 210 -18.22 3.79 3.12
N THR A 211 -18.02 5.04 3.54
CA THR A 211 -17.80 6.17 2.63
C THR A 211 -16.57 5.95 1.75
N LEU A 212 -15.47 5.45 2.31
CA LEU A 212 -14.26 5.10 1.55
C LEU A 212 -14.50 3.97 0.55
N ASN A 213 -15.31 2.98 0.88
CA ASN A 213 -15.70 1.95 -0.08
C ASN A 213 -16.41 2.55 -1.29
N GLN A 214 -17.39 3.44 -1.07
CA GLN A 214 -18.11 4.10 -2.16
C GLN A 214 -17.21 5.01 -3.00
N ILE A 215 -16.31 5.76 -2.34
CA ILE A 215 -15.32 6.59 -3.01
C ILE A 215 -14.39 5.72 -3.85
N GLY A 216 -13.81 4.68 -3.24
CA GLY A 216 -12.90 3.74 -3.90
C GLY A 216 -13.54 3.12 -5.13
N HIS A 217 -14.78 2.64 -4.99
CA HIS A 217 -15.56 2.09 -6.09
C HIS A 217 -15.78 3.10 -7.21
N SER A 218 -16.21 4.31 -6.88
CA SER A 218 -16.49 5.35 -7.87
C SER A 218 -15.22 5.79 -8.60
N VAL A 219 -14.12 6.02 -7.87
CA VAL A 219 -12.83 6.43 -8.42
C VAL A 219 -12.26 5.33 -9.31
N ALA A 220 -12.25 4.08 -8.84
CA ALA A 220 -11.74 2.96 -9.61
C ALA A 220 -12.58 2.68 -10.87
N SER A 221 -13.91 2.74 -10.76
CA SER A 221 -14.81 2.61 -11.92
C SER A 221 -14.55 3.70 -12.95
N LEU A 222 -14.32 4.94 -12.49
CA LEU A 222 -13.97 6.06 -13.35
C LEU A 222 -12.63 5.86 -14.06
N VAL A 223 -11.62 5.36 -13.34
CA VAL A 223 -10.32 5.02 -13.93
C VAL A 223 -10.48 3.91 -14.96
N ALA A 224 -11.22 2.85 -14.63
CA ALA A 224 -11.54 1.76 -15.54
C ALA A 224 -12.24 2.28 -16.80
N ASP A 225 -13.27 3.12 -16.66
CA ASP A 225 -13.98 3.76 -17.78
C ASP A 225 -13.07 4.67 -18.62
N MET A 226 -12.09 5.35 -18.00
CA MET A 226 -11.16 6.24 -18.70
C MET A 226 -10.16 5.47 -19.57
N ILE A 227 -9.63 4.36 -19.07
CA ILE A 227 -8.68 3.53 -19.82
C ILE A 227 -9.37 2.39 -20.60
N SER A 228 -10.70 2.31 -20.52
CA SER A 228 -11.49 1.17 -21.01
C SER A 228 -10.99 -0.17 -20.47
N PHE A 229 -10.61 -0.20 -19.19
CA PHE A 229 -10.13 -1.40 -18.51
C PHE A 229 -11.20 -2.50 -18.60
N ASP A 230 -10.80 -3.66 -19.07
CA ASP A 230 -11.66 -4.83 -19.19
C ASP A 230 -10.91 -6.04 -18.63
N PRO A 231 -11.23 -6.48 -17.40
CA PRO A 231 -10.53 -7.57 -16.74
C PRO A 231 -10.69 -8.91 -17.47
N GLU A 232 -11.75 -9.09 -18.28
CA GLU A 232 -11.95 -10.31 -19.07
C GLU A 232 -11.04 -10.36 -20.32
N ASN A 233 -10.47 -9.22 -20.72
CA ASN A 233 -9.74 -9.05 -21.97
C ASN A 233 -8.35 -8.44 -21.77
N ILE A 234 -7.62 -8.86 -20.74
CA ILE A 234 -6.24 -8.42 -20.49
C ILE A 234 -5.31 -9.08 -21.53
N PRO A 235 -4.59 -8.30 -22.35
CA PRO A 235 -3.64 -8.84 -23.32
C PRO A 235 -2.47 -9.54 -22.61
N LEU A 236 -2.15 -10.75 -23.05
CA LEU A 236 -0.99 -11.49 -22.53
C LEU A 236 0.31 -10.84 -23.01
N PRO A 237 1.37 -10.86 -22.17
CA PRO A 237 2.71 -10.48 -22.62
C PRO A 237 3.10 -11.33 -23.84
N PRO A 238 3.83 -10.76 -24.82
CA PRO A 238 4.38 -11.55 -25.91
C PRO A 238 5.24 -12.67 -25.31
N PRO A 239 5.23 -13.88 -25.91
CA PRO A 239 6.10 -14.95 -25.45
C PRO A 239 7.55 -14.45 -25.45
N PRO A 240 8.37 -14.87 -24.46
CA PRO A 240 9.78 -14.47 -24.44
C PRO A 240 10.39 -14.79 -25.81
N GLU A 241 11.07 -13.81 -26.41
CA GLU A 241 11.78 -14.05 -27.68
C GLU A 241 12.65 -15.29 -27.48
N GLU A 242 12.47 -16.31 -28.32
CA GLU A 242 13.35 -17.47 -28.29
C GLU A 242 14.78 -16.96 -28.34
N PRO A 243 15.68 -17.45 -27.47
CA PRO A 243 17.05 -16.98 -27.44
C PRO A 243 17.57 -17.06 -28.87
N LYS A 244 17.84 -15.89 -29.47
CA LYS A 244 18.41 -15.83 -30.82
C LYS A 244 19.61 -16.77 -30.78
N PRO A 245 19.68 -17.78 -31.67
CA PRO A 245 20.82 -18.69 -31.70
C PRO A 245 22.05 -17.81 -31.61
N GLU A 246 22.85 -17.99 -30.55
CA GLU A 246 24.07 -17.21 -30.38
C GLU A 246 24.80 -17.32 -31.70
N GLU A 247 24.87 -16.21 -32.45
CA GLU A 247 25.68 -16.20 -33.66
C GLU A 247 27.05 -16.67 -33.19
N PRO A 248 27.57 -17.79 -33.73
CA PRO A 248 28.84 -18.32 -33.28
C PRO A 248 29.81 -17.16 -33.39
N ALA A 249 30.41 -16.78 -32.26
CA ALA A 249 31.26 -15.60 -32.16
C ALA A 249 32.29 -15.63 -33.31
N GLU A 250 31.98 -14.96 -34.41
CA GLU A 250 32.82 -14.90 -35.58
C GLU A 250 33.97 -13.97 -35.21
N GLY A 251 35.12 -14.58 -34.91
CA GLY A 251 36.38 -13.87 -34.79
C GLY A 251 36.64 -13.29 -33.41
N ALA A 252 36.79 -14.14 -32.40
CA ALA A 252 37.90 -13.93 -31.48
C ALA A 252 39.20 -14.29 -32.22
N GLU A 253 39.60 -13.45 -33.19
CA GLU A 253 40.98 -13.44 -33.65
C GLU A 253 41.83 -13.04 -32.44
N GLY A 254 42.66 -13.98 -32.00
CA GLY A 254 43.49 -13.83 -30.82
C GLY A 254 44.44 -12.64 -30.96
N ASP A 255 44.18 -11.59 -30.19
CA ASP A 255 45.24 -10.73 -29.72
C ASP A 255 46.04 -11.53 -28.68
N GLU A 256 47.20 -11.99 -29.15
CA GLU A 256 48.29 -12.58 -28.40
C GLU A 256 48.63 -11.69 -27.19
N GLN A 257 48.02 -12.00 -26.04
CA GLN A 257 48.25 -11.30 -24.78
C GLN A 257 49.66 -11.63 -24.31
N LYS A 258 50.55 -10.67 -24.57
CA LYS A 258 51.93 -10.67 -24.12
C LYS A 258 51.99 -10.77 -22.60
N ASP A 259 52.69 -11.80 -22.14
CA ASP A 259 53.11 -11.99 -20.76
C ASP A 259 53.74 -10.71 -20.19
N GLY A 260 53.20 -10.25 -19.07
CA GLY A 260 53.75 -9.18 -18.23
C GLY A 260 53.18 -9.36 -16.83
N ASP A 261 53.74 -10.31 -16.08
CA ASP A 261 54.72 -10.07 -15.00
C ASP A 261 54.04 -9.63 -13.68
N ASP A 262 54.03 -10.59 -12.77
CA ASP A 262 54.41 -10.44 -11.35
C ASP A 262 53.64 -9.43 -10.48
N SER A 263 52.78 -9.96 -9.61
CA SER A 263 52.87 -9.71 -8.17
C SER A 263 51.94 -10.64 -7.39
N THR A 264 52.55 -11.71 -6.88
CA THR A 264 52.10 -12.46 -5.70
C THR A 264 51.85 -11.51 -4.53
N ALA A 265 50.58 -11.36 -4.13
CA ALA A 265 50.21 -10.91 -2.79
C ALA A 265 49.55 -12.08 -2.06
N ASP A 266 50.42 -12.84 -1.39
CA ASP A 266 50.10 -13.80 -0.34
C ASP A 266 49.43 -13.05 0.82
N SER A 267 48.14 -13.30 1.03
CA SER A 267 47.43 -12.91 2.25
C SER A 267 46.86 -14.17 2.88
N SER A 268 47.76 -14.92 3.51
CA SER A 268 47.44 -15.92 4.51
C SER A 268 46.71 -15.25 5.68
N GLN A 269 45.38 -15.36 5.70
CA GLN A 269 44.58 -15.05 6.89
C GLN A 269 44.29 -16.35 7.64
N ASP A 270 44.93 -16.46 8.79
CA ASP A 270 44.71 -17.47 9.82
C ASP A 270 43.23 -17.52 10.24
N ALA A 271 42.65 -18.72 10.18
CA ALA A 271 41.36 -19.03 10.78
C ALA A 271 41.54 -19.35 12.28
N PRO A 272 40.75 -18.76 13.20
CA PRO A 272 40.78 -19.16 14.59
C PRO A 272 40.06 -20.50 14.81
N GLU A 273 40.74 -21.42 15.49
CA GLU A 273 40.21 -22.67 16.02
C GLU A 273 39.09 -22.37 17.04
N ILE A 274 37.86 -22.81 16.72
CA ILE A 274 36.74 -22.79 17.66
C ILE A 274 36.93 -23.97 18.61
N VAL A 275 37.21 -23.67 19.88
CA VAL A 275 37.23 -24.65 20.97
C VAL A 275 35.81 -24.80 21.51
N GLU A 276 35.17 -25.95 21.25
CA GLU A 276 33.94 -26.36 21.91
C GLU A 276 34.24 -26.71 23.39
N ASN A 277 33.42 -26.17 24.30
CA ASN A 277 33.34 -26.56 25.71
C ASN A 277 31.92 -27.04 26.02
#